data_AF-A0ABD5HVL9-F1
#
_entry.id   AF-A0ABD5HVL9-F1
#
_cell.length_a   1.000
_cell.length_b   1.000
_cell.length_c   1.000
_cell.angle_alpha   90.00
_cell.angle_beta   90.00
_cell.angle_gamma   90.00
#
_symmetry.space_group_name_H-M   'P 1'
#
loop_
_entity.id
_entity.type
_entity.pdbx_description
1 polymer ?
#
loop_
_entity_poly.entity_id
_entity_poly.type
_entity_poly.pdbx_seq_one_letter_code
_entity_poly.pdbx_strand_id
1 'polypeptide(L)'
;MYTKIVKYEENGIGALDHDYSNMEVLKEIKPTDNDFFENILKIDGKLYKPCSAYGEYVAVEEVKINYSPDTDIRNENGVECPYCGFVDQDTNEFPSETGETECINCKSEIKYVINAVINSLGECLEVICHTGPVKLNEPIEL
;
A
#
# COMPACT_ATOMS: atom_id res chain seq x y z
N MET A 1 -20.53 11.19 -1.00
CA MET A 1 -20.27 10.34 0.19
C MET A 1 -20.41 8.90 -0.25
N TYR A 2 -19.53 8.05 0.24
CA TYR A 2 -19.52 6.63 -0.12
C TYR A 2 -20.63 5.87 0.60
N THR A 3 -21.29 4.96 -0.12
CA THR A 3 -22.37 4.10 0.38
C THR A 3 -22.08 2.62 0.11
N LYS A 4 -21.11 2.33 -0.76
CA LYS A 4 -20.76 0.96 -1.17
C LYS A 4 -19.25 0.76 -1.25
N ILE A 5 -18.81 -0.40 -0.81
CA ILE A 5 -17.47 -0.92 -1.00
C ILE A 5 -17.54 -2.04 -2.02
N VAL A 6 -16.76 -1.92 -3.08
CA VAL A 6 -16.72 -2.88 -4.19
C VAL A 6 -15.33 -3.47 -4.35
N LYS A 7 -15.26 -4.71 -4.81
CA LYS A 7 -14.00 -5.36 -5.13
C LYS A 7 -13.44 -4.78 -6.42
N TYR A 8 -12.20 -4.32 -6.38
CA TYR A 8 -11.49 -3.89 -7.57
C TYR A 8 -11.16 -5.08 -8.46
N GLU A 9 -11.43 -4.94 -9.76
CA GLU A 9 -11.06 -5.92 -10.78
C GLU A 9 -10.11 -5.25 -11.79
N GLU A 10 -8.88 -5.75 -11.88
CA GLU A 10 -7.93 -5.32 -12.89
C GLU A 10 -8.37 -5.81 -14.28
N ASN A 11 -9.06 -4.96 -15.03
CA ASN A 11 -9.53 -5.29 -16.37
C ASN A 11 -8.52 -4.95 -17.49
N GLY A 12 -7.22 -4.92 -17.16
CA GLY A 12 -6.13 -4.67 -18.09
C GLY A 12 -5.90 -3.18 -18.42
N ILE A 13 -4.73 -2.90 -19.01
CA ILE A 13 -4.28 -1.54 -19.34
C ILE A 13 -5.17 -0.93 -20.42
N GLY A 14 -5.84 0.20 -20.12
CA GLY A 14 -6.62 1.00 -21.08
C GLY A 14 -8.15 0.85 -21.00
N ALA A 15 -8.67 0.07 -20.05
CA ALA A 15 -10.11 0.03 -19.74
C ALA A 15 -10.52 1.32 -18.98
N LEU A 16 -10.61 2.44 -19.71
CA LEU A 16 -10.82 3.77 -19.14
C LEU A 16 -12.23 4.07 -18.62
N ASP A 17 -13.15 3.11 -18.66
CA ASP A 17 -14.52 3.27 -18.16
C ASP A 17 -14.82 2.17 -17.14
N HIS A 18 -14.30 2.32 -15.92
CA HIS A 18 -14.76 1.48 -14.80
C HIS A 18 -16.16 1.92 -14.41
N ASP A 19 -17.17 1.17 -14.85
CA ASP A 19 -18.51 1.27 -14.27
C ASP A 19 -18.53 0.50 -12.94
N TYR A 20 -18.22 1.22 -11.85
CA TYR A 20 -18.20 0.68 -10.48
C TYR A 20 -19.53 0.02 -10.09
N SER A 21 -20.64 0.37 -10.75
CA SER A 21 -21.94 -0.23 -10.49
C SER A 21 -22.03 -1.70 -10.92
N ASN A 22 -21.12 -2.18 -11.77
CA ASN A 22 -21.05 -3.58 -12.20
C ASN A 22 -20.05 -4.42 -11.38
N MET A 23 -19.28 -3.80 -10.46
CA MET A 23 -18.32 -4.52 -9.62
C MET A 23 -19.01 -5.27 -8.49
N GLU A 24 -18.37 -6.33 -8.00
CA GLU A 24 -18.84 -7.10 -6.84
C GLU A 24 -18.94 -6.20 -5.60
N VAL A 25 -20.15 -6.00 -5.08
CA VAL A 25 -20.37 -5.27 -3.83
C VAL A 25 -19.97 -6.17 -2.66
N LEU A 26 -18.90 -5.79 -1.97
CA LEU A 26 -18.43 -6.47 -0.77
C LEU A 26 -19.22 -6.05 0.46
N LYS A 27 -19.60 -4.76 0.54
CA LYS A 27 -20.34 -4.22 1.68
C LYS A 27 -21.09 -2.93 1.36
N GLU A 28 -22.32 -2.81 1.85
CA GLU A 28 -23.03 -1.54 1.95
C GLU A 28 -22.70 -0.84 3.27
N ILE A 29 -22.50 0.47 3.22
CA ILE A 29 -22.13 1.31 4.36
C ILE A 29 -23.06 2.52 4.46
N LYS A 30 -23.20 3.07 5.67
CA LYS A 30 -23.87 4.37 5.83
C LYS A 30 -22.97 5.47 5.25
N PRO A 31 -23.55 6.52 4.65
CA PRO A 31 -22.80 7.71 4.26
C PRO A 31 -21.93 8.19 5.41
N THR A 32 -20.65 8.37 5.15
CA THR A 32 -19.65 8.78 6.13
C THR A 32 -18.69 9.79 5.52
N ASP A 33 -18.17 10.66 6.38
CA ASP A 33 -17.08 11.59 6.06
C ASP A 33 -15.69 10.99 6.38
N ASN A 34 -15.65 9.72 6.85
CA ASN A 34 -14.37 9.03 7.06
C ASN A 34 -13.63 8.86 5.73
N ASP A 35 -12.36 9.24 5.74
CA ASP A 35 -11.45 8.92 4.67
C ASP A 35 -10.94 7.48 4.83
N PHE A 36 -11.47 6.57 4.02
CA PHE A 36 -11.05 5.18 4.07
C PHE A 36 -9.63 4.96 3.51
N PHE A 37 -9.11 5.87 2.68
CA PHE A 37 -7.82 5.66 1.99
C PHE A 37 -6.61 5.61 2.92
N GLU A 38 -6.77 6.05 4.17
CA GLU A 38 -5.75 5.95 5.21
C GLU A 38 -5.86 4.66 6.05
N ASN A 39 -6.83 3.78 5.75
CA ASN A 39 -7.15 2.62 6.58
C ASN A 39 -7.04 1.31 5.80
N ILE A 40 -6.68 0.24 6.50
CA ILE A 40 -6.98 -1.13 6.06
C ILE A 40 -8.37 -1.49 6.54
N LEU A 41 -9.23 -1.93 5.62
CA LEU A 41 -10.61 -2.28 5.91
C LEU A 41 -10.73 -3.78 6.13
N LYS A 42 -11.37 -4.18 7.23
CA LYS A 42 -11.71 -5.56 7.50
C LYS A 42 -13.18 -5.81 7.23
N ILE A 43 -13.45 -6.70 6.28
CA ILE A 43 -14.79 -7.07 5.82
C ILE A 43 -14.85 -8.59 5.77
N ASP A 44 -15.77 -9.18 6.53
CA ASP A 44 -16.00 -10.63 6.62
C ASP A 44 -14.71 -11.45 6.88
N GLY A 45 -13.85 -10.91 7.74
CA GLY A 45 -12.58 -11.55 8.13
C GLY A 45 -11.45 -11.43 7.11
N LYS A 46 -11.68 -10.80 5.95
CA LYS A 46 -10.66 -10.45 4.96
C LYS A 46 -10.23 -9.00 5.09
N LEU A 47 -9.01 -8.71 4.66
CA LEU A 47 -8.43 -7.37 4.70
C LEU A 47 -8.37 -6.78 3.30
N TYR A 48 -8.70 -5.50 3.19
CA TYR A 48 -8.72 -4.78 1.93
C TYR A 48 -8.10 -3.40 2.07
N LYS A 49 -7.37 -2.95 1.05
CA LYS A 49 -6.92 -1.57 0.91
C LYS A 49 -7.82 -0.83 -0.09
N PRO A 50 -8.27 0.40 0.20
CA PRO A 50 -8.87 1.25 -0.82
C PRO A 50 -7.85 1.64 -1.89
N CYS A 51 -8.22 1.48 -3.16
CA CYS A 51 -7.37 1.80 -4.30
C CYS A 51 -7.98 2.88 -5.20
N SER A 52 -9.31 3.04 -5.21
CA SER A 52 -9.97 4.08 -6.00
C SER A 52 -11.38 4.36 -5.51
N ALA A 53 -11.95 5.50 -5.91
CA ALA A 53 -13.32 5.86 -5.58
C ALA A 53 -13.98 6.65 -6.71
N TYR A 54 -15.27 6.38 -6.94
CA TYR A 54 -16.06 7.08 -7.94
C TYR A 54 -17.54 7.10 -7.55
N GLY A 55 -18.15 8.28 -7.58
CA GLY A 55 -19.54 8.46 -7.18
C GLY A 55 -19.79 8.04 -5.72
N GLU A 56 -20.61 7.00 -5.53
CA GLU A 56 -20.93 6.44 -4.22
C GLU A 56 -20.08 5.21 -3.82
N TYR A 57 -19.13 4.81 -4.68
CA TYR A 57 -18.38 3.57 -4.56
C TYR A 57 -16.93 3.82 -4.14
N VAL A 58 -16.41 2.95 -3.27
CA VAL A 58 -14.97 2.77 -3.00
C VAL A 58 -14.56 1.40 -3.49
N ALA A 59 -13.63 1.36 -4.44
CA ALA A 59 -13.02 0.12 -4.89
C ALA A 59 -11.85 -0.26 -3.98
N VAL A 60 -11.78 -1.53 -3.63
CA VAL A 60 -10.78 -2.07 -2.72
C VAL A 60 -10.12 -3.33 -3.28
N GLU A 61 -8.85 -3.52 -2.96
CA GLU A 61 -8.07 -4.70 -3.33
C GLU A 61 -7.74 -5.51 -2.07
N GLU A 62 -7.83 -6.84 -2.15
CA GLU A 62 -7.49 -7.72 -1.02
C GLU A 62 -5.99 -7.60 -0.68
N VAL A 63 -5.67 -7.45 0.60
CA VAL A 63 -4.28 -7.30 1.08
C VAL A 63 -3.98 -8.33 2.17
N LYS A 64 -2.72 -8.72 2.29
CA LYS A 64 -2.24 -9.57 3.39
C LYS A 64 -1.35 -8.75 4.31
N ILE A 65 -1.50 -8.97 5.61
CA ILE A 65 -0.70 -8.33 6.65
C ILE A 65 0.05 -9.40 7.46
N ASN A 66 1.36 -9.23 7.58
CA ASN A 66 2.23 -9.93 8.48
C ASN A 66 2.26 -9.20 9.84
N TYR A 67 1.62 -9.80 10.85
CA TYR A 67 1.57 -9.25 12.21
C TYR A 67 2.85 -9.50 13.03
N SER A 68 3.83 -10.21 12.47
CA SER A 68 5.11 -10.49 13.12
C SER A 68 6.24 -10.38 12.10
N PRO A 69 6.49 -9.17 11.57
CA PRO A 69 7.49 -8.96 10.54
C PRO A 69 8.92 -9.08 11.06
N ASP A 70 9.83 -9.40 10.14
CA ASP A 70 11.27 -9.31 10.37
C ASP A 70 11.67 -7.84 10.63
N THR A 71 12.71 -7.66 11.47
CA THR A 71 13.14 -6.32 11.89
C THR A 71 14.07 -5.62 10.89
N ASP A 72 14.61 -6.38 9.92
CA ASP A 72 15.53 -5.94 8.88
C ASP A 72 15.30 -6.77 7.61
N ILE A 73 14.67 -6.17 6.61
CA ILE A 73 14.42 -6.76 5.29
C ILE A 73 15.35 -6.10 4.29
N ARG A 74 16.22 -6.90 3.66
CA ARG A 74 17.08 -6.46 2.57
C ARG A 74 16.42 -6.73 1.22
N ASN A 75 16.26 -5.71 0.39
CA ASN A 75 15.72 -5.85 -0.97
C ASN A 75 16.47 -4.93 -1.96
N GLU A 76 16.86 -5.49 -3.11
CA GLU A 76 17.58 -4.79 -4.18
C GLU A 76 16.64 -4.15 -5.22
N ASN A 77 15.33 -4.43 -5.14
CA ASN A 77 14.33 -3.93 -6.07
C ASN A 77 13.59 -2.70 -5.54
N GLY A 78 13.80 -2.30 -4.28
CA GLY A 78 13.14 -1.15 -3.68
C GLY A 78 12.92 -1.27 -2.16
N VAL A 79 12.22 -0.30 -1.59
CA VAL A 79 11.84 -0.26 -0.18
C VAL A 79 10.67 -1.20 0.05
N GLU A 80 10.92 -2.38 0.62
CA GLU A 80 9.89 -3.38 0.91
C GLU A 80 9.19 -3.11 2.24
N CYS A 81 7.86 -3.12 2.26
CA CYS A 81 7.09 -2.99 3.49
C CYS A 81 7.10 -4.32 4.29
N PRO A 82 7.64 -4.35 5.53
CA PRO A 82 7.63 -5.53 6.37
C PRO A 82 6.24 -6.11 6.64
N TYR A 83 5.22 -5.26 6.69
CA TYR A 83 3.87 -5.69 7.02
C TYR A 83 3.13 -6.29 5.83
N CYS A 84 3.24 -5.75 4.62
CA CYS A 84 2.43 -6.21 3.48
C CYS A 84 3.22 -6.75 2.29
N GLY A 85 4.56 -6.68 2.32
CA GLY A 85 5.44 -7.15 1.25
C GLY A 85 5.42 -6.28 -0.01
N PHE A 86 4.73 -5.14 0.01
CA PHE A 86 4.75 -4.19 -1.11
C PHE A 86 6.15 -3.60 -1.28
N VAL A 87 6.65 -3.52 -2.51
CA VAL A 87 7.98 -2.97 -2.83
C VAL A 87 7.81 -1.64 -3.56
N ASP A 88 8.24 -0.55 -2.92
CA ASP A 88 8.30 0.76 -3.53
C ASP A 88 9.62 0.91 -4.30
N GLN A 89 9.52 0.97 -5.63
CA GLN A 89 10.67 1.03 -6.55
C GLN A 89 11.16 2.45 -6.77
N ASP A 90 10.39 3.47 -6.37
CA ASP A 90 10.68 4.87 -6.63
C ASP A 90 11.55 5.45 -5.50
N THR A 91 12.67 4.77 -5.21
CA THR A 91 13.60 5.11 -4.11
C THR A 91 14.17 6.52 -4.19
N ASN A 92 14.15 7.14 -5.38
CA ASN A 92 14.62 8.51 -5.60
C ASN A 92 13.62 9.58 -5.15
N GLU A 93 12.37 9.23 -4.87
CA GLU A 93 11.35 10.16 -4.35
C GLU A 93 11.40 10.29 -2.82
N PHE A 94 12.21 9.46 -2.16
CA PHE A 94 12.41 9.53 -0.72
C PHE A 94 13.21 10.79 -0.35
N PRO A 95 12.85 11.47 0.74
CA PRO A 95 13.46 12.75 1.11
C PRO A 95 14.94 12.62 1.53
N SER A 96 15.38 11.41 1.87
CA SER A 96 16.74 11.10 2.32
C SER A 96 17.06 9.63 2.07
N GLU A 97 18.32 9.24 2.24
CA GLU A 97 18.78 7.86 2.16
C GLU A 97 18.39 7.03 3.39
N THR A 98 17.95 7.67 4.49
CA THR A 98 17.45 6.99 5.68
C THR A 98 16.37 7.80 6.36
N GLY A 99 15.42 7.13 6.99
CA GLY A 99 14.35 7.78 7.72
C GLY A 99 13.19 6.84 8.04
N GLU A 100 12.05 7.45 8.35
CA GLU A 100 10.76 6.79 8.50
C GLU A 100 9.81 7.29 7.42
N THR A 101 8.89 6.44 6.97
CA THR A 101 7.84 6.77 6.01
C THR A 101 6.61 5.90 6.24
N GLU A 102 5.52 6.20 5.57
CA GLU A 102 4.34 5.35 5.50
C GLU A 102 4.38 4.49 4.23
N CYS A 103 4.08 3.20 4.36
CA CYS A 103 3.93 2.35 3.19
C CYS A 103 2.73 2.81 2.35
N ILE A 104 2.92 3.14 1.07
CA ILE A 104 1.84 3.60 0.19
C ILE A 104 0.71 2.56 0.00
N ASN A 105 0.99 1.28 0.25
CA ASN A 105 0.05 0.18 0.05
C ASN A 105 -0.82 -0.13 1.29
N CYS A 106 -0.24 -0.12 2.50
CA CYS A 106 -0.97 -0.44 3.72
C CYS A 106 -0.99 0.66 4.78
N LYS A 107 -0.34 1.81 4.50
CA LYS A 107 -0.19 2.98 5.39
C LYS A 107 0.46 2.70 6.73
N SER A 108 1.12 1.54 6.88
CA SER A 108 1.91 1.23 8.06
C SER A 108 3.20 2.02 8.06
N GLU A 109 3.63 2.49 9.22
CA GLU A 109 4.87 3.22 9.41
C GLU A 109 6.06 2.24 9.35
N ILE A 110 7.04 2.57 8.53
CA ILE A 110 8.26 1.78 8.31
C ILE A 110 9.47 2.69 8.39
N LYS A 111 10.61 2.12 8.78
CA LYS A 111 11.92 2.78 8.68
C LYS A 111 12.69 2.18 7.53
N TYR A 112 13.55 2.99 6.92
CA TYR A 112 14.33 2.57 5.76
C TYR A 112 15.77 3.10 5.80
N VAL A 113 16.63 2.39 5.08
CA VAL A 113 17.96 2.80 4.64
C VAL A 113 18.10 2.41 3.17
N ILE A 114 18.50 3.34 2.31
CA ILE A 114 18.74 3.17 0.88
C ILE A 114 20.23 3.40 0.66
N ASN A 115 20.95 2.35 0.29
CA ASN A 115 22.39 2.39 0.07
C ASN A 115 22.68 2.28 -1.42
N ALA A 116 23.21 3.33 -2.03
CA ALA A 116 23.76 3.28 -3.39
C ALA A 116 25.24 2.88 -3.34
N VAL A 117 25.61 1.86 -4.13
CA VAL A 117 27.01 1.47 -4.30
C VAL A 117 27.55 2.15 -5.55
N ILE A 118 28.49 3.07 -5.33
CA ILE A 118 29.05 3.92 -6.39
C ILE A 118 30.50 3.53 -6.65
N ASN A 119 30.87 3.36 -7.92
CA ASN A 119 32.23 3.01 -8.30
C ASN A 119 33.18 4.24 -8.32
N SER A 120 34.46 4.04 -8.59
CA SER A 120 35.45 5.13 -8.65
C SER A 120 35.21 6.13 -9.79
N LEU A 121 34.32 5.83 -10.74
CA LEU A 121 33.92 6.71 -11.84
C LEU A 121 32.67 7.55 -11.52
N GLY A 122 32.04 7.33 -10.36
CA GLY A 122 30.80 7.99 -9.96
C GLY A 122 29.53 7.32 -10.50
N GLU A 123 29.63 6.09 -11.02
CA GLU A 123 28.49 5.35 -11.56
C GLU A 123 27.82 4.54 -10.43
N CYS A 124 26.48 4.61 -10.36
CA CYS A 124 25.70 3.75 -9.47
C CYS A 124 25.64 2.32 -10.04
N LEU A 125 26.15 1.36 -9.27
CA LEU A 125 26.20 -0.06 -9.65
C LEU A 125 24.96 -0.81 -9.16
N GLU A 126 24.53 -0.52 -7.93
CA GLU A 126 23.40 -1.17 -7.26
C GLU A 126 22.82 -0.24 -6.20
N VAL A 127 21.53 -0.44 -5.92
CA VAL A 127 20.82 0.19 -4.81
C VAL A 127 20.30 -0.93 -3.92
N ILE A 128 20.71 -0.92 -2.66
CA ILE A 128 20.32 -1.92 -1.66
C ILE A 128 19.47 -1.21 -0.61
N CYS A 129 18.22 -1.62 -0.50
CA CYS A 129 17.31 -1.10 0.51
C CYS A 129 17.25 -2.04 1.71
N HIS A 130 17.20 -1.46 2.90
CA HIS A 130 16.91 -2.13 4.15
C HIS A 130 15.69 -1.49 4.78
N THR A 131 14.72 -2.29 5.23
CA THR A 131 13.52 -1.78 5.87
C THR A 131 13.23 -2.50 7.18
N GLY A 132 12.53 -1.80 8.08
CA GLY A 132 12.09 -2.37 9.34
C GLY A 132 10.73 -1.81 9.78
N PRO A 133 9.99 -2.57 10.60
CA PRO A 133 8.70 -2.15 11.11
C PRO A 133 8.85 -1.02 12.13
N VAL A 134 7.97 -0.01 12.06
CA VAL A 134 7.81 1.01 13.11
C VAL A 134 6.46 0.82 13.79
N LYS A 135 5.36 0.93 13.02
CA LYS A 135 4.00 0.77 13.56
C LYS A 135 3.03 0.26 12.50
N LEU A 136 2.27 -0.77 12.85
CA LEU A 136 1.22 -1.31 11.99
C LEU A 136 0.05 -0.32 11.89
N ASN A 137 -0.47 -0.13 10.67
CA ASN A 137 -1.78 0.48 10.48
C ASN A 137 -2.86 -0.57 10.80
N GLU A 138 -3.42 -0.47 11.99
CA GLU A 138 -4.39 -1.46 12.48
C GLU A 138 -5.66 -1.46 11.62
N PRO A 139 -6.12 -2.63 11.14
CA PRO A 139 -7.35 -2.70 10.36
C PRO A 139 -8.57 -2.22 11.14
N ILE A 140 -9.43 -1.46 10.47
CA ILE A 140 -10.74 -1.07 11.01
C ILE A 140 -11.81 -2.07 10.56
N GLU A 141 -12.66 -2.50 11.50
CA GLU A 141 -13.81 -3.34 11.17
C GLU A 141 -14.92 -2.46 10.60
N LEU A 142 -15.47 -2.87 9.46
CA LEU A 142 -16.66 -2.28 8.89
C LEU A 142 -17.86 -3.18 9.09
#